data_AF-A0A9P8QVV1-F1
#
_entry.id   AF-A0A9P8QVV1-F1
#
_cell.length_a   1.000
_cell.length_b   1.000
_cell.length_c   1.000
_cell.angle_alpha   90.00
_cell.angle_beta   90.00
_cell.angle_gamma   90.00
#
_symmetry.space_group_name_H-M   'P 1'
#
loop_
_entity.id
_entity.type
_entity.pdbx_description
1 polymer ?
#
loop_
_entity_poly.entity_id
_entity_poly.type
_entity_poly.pdbx_seq_one_letter_code
_entity_poly.pdbx_strand_id
1 'polypeptide(L)'
;MKGSALRSYPRLFKHTAAIAGLGKKFNYERLEWLGDAYLELISSSLIHQTFTQLRAGPCSQLRERLIRNITLAEYFRHYGMDRWARLPDNFGDNKGAGRGRSKDKDLLKTQADMFEAYVAAVILSDPREGLTKVVEWLKALWGRTLKEDIQKAEAARKRQETQPTEAEATDGSAKQRLSVKIVTKGVTIDYKDLPGEKKDKNLGLPLYTVGAYLTGYGEVGRLLAVGTALSKKEAGQKAAEAALQNKRLMQAYEEKKKQYMQAKDENAFVSRLWG
;
A
#
# COMPACT_ATOMS: atom_id res chain seq x y z
N MET A 1 -11.36 -25.49 14.96
CA MET A 1 -10.54 -25.20 16.16
C MET A 1 -10.85 -23.79 16.67
N LYS A 2 -11.87 -23.67 17.54
CA LYS A 2 -12.27 -22.42 18.20
C LYS A 2 -11.70 -22.45 19.62
N GLY A 3 -11.00 -21.40 20.07
CA GLY A 3 -10.96 -21.07 21.51
C GLY A 3 -9.64 -21.09 22.28
N SER A 4 -8.46 -21.36 21.72
CA SER A 4 -7.24 -21.45 22.56
C SER A 4 -6.57 -20.11 22.88
N ALA A 5 -6.60 -19.11 21.99
CA ALA A 5 -5.90 -17.84 22.23
C ALA A 5 -6.69 -16.83 23.11
N LEU A 6 -8.01 -16.99 23.23
CA LEU A 6 -8.88 -16.07 23.99
C LEU A 6 -8.80 -16.27 25.51
N ARG A 7 -8.25 -17.41 25.98
CA ARG A 7 -7.97 -17.67 27.40
C ARG A 7 -6.64 -17.09 27.90
N SER A 8 -5.81 -16.52 27.01
CA SER A 8 -4.46 -16.06 27.38
C SER A 8 -4.40 -14.62 27.91
N TYR A 9 -5.49 -13.83 27.82
CA TYR A 9 -5.53 -12.44 28.29
C TYR A 9 -6.51 -12.12 29.44
N PRO A 10 -6.75 -13.01 30.43
CA PRO A 10 -7.69 -12.75 31.52
C PRO A 10 -7.31 -11.55 32.41
N ARG A 11 -6.05 -11.08 32.35
CA ARG A 11 -5.58 -9.92 33.12
C ARG A 11 -5.98 -8.57 32.51
N LEU A 12 -6.06 -8.46 31.18
CA LEU A 12 -6.60 -7.26 30.51
C LEU A 12 -8.06 -7.01 30.91
N PHE A 13 -8.81 -8.09 31.13
CA PHE A 13 -10.21 -8.04 31.56
C PHE A 13 -10.42 -7.75 33.06
N LYS A 14 -9.39 -7.80 33.92
CA LYS A 14 -9.54 -7.41 35.34
C LYS A 14 -9.41 -5.90 35.55
N HIS A 15 -8.75 -5.19 34.65
CA HIS A 15 -8.62 -3.73 34.72
C HIS A 15 -9.91 -2.98 34.35
N THR A 16 -10.92 -3.65 33.75
CA THR A 16 -12.24 -3.07 33.49
C THR A 16 -13.01 -2.72 34.77
N ALA A 17 -12.81 -3.46 35.86
CA ALA A 17 -13.39 -3.11 37.16
C ALA A 17 -12.83 -1.79 37.72
N ALA A 18 -11.60 -1.42 37.33
CA ALA A 18 -11.02 -0.12 37.67
C ALA A 18 -11.59 1.02 36.81
N ILE A 19 -12.13 0.74 35.62
CA ILE A 19 -12.80 1.74 34.77
C ILE A 19 -14.07 2.28 35.47
N ALA A 20 -14.78 1.43 36.21
CA ALA A 20 -15.89 1.86 37.06
C ALA A 20 -15.45 2.71 38.27
N GLY A 21 -14.16 2.71 38.63
CA GLY A 21 -13.56 3.46 39.72
C GLY A 21 -12.74 4.69 39.31
N LEU A 22 -12.62 4.99 38.00
CA LEU A 22 -11.81 6.12 37.49
C LEU A 22 -12.41 7.52 37.73
N GLY A 23 -13.49 7.60 38.52
CA GLY A 23 -14.06 8.85 39.03
C GLY A 23 -14.58 9.78 37.94
N LYS A 24 -15.27 10.84 38.35
CA LYS A 24 -15.80 11.92 37.49
C LYS A 24 -14.74 12.69 36.65
N LYS A 25 -13.49 12.20 36.53
CA LYS A 25 -12.35 12.93 35.95
C LYS A 25 -11.95 12.51 34.53
N PHE A 26 -12.31 11.32 34.07
CA PHE A 26 -12.09 10.93 32.66
C PHE A 26 -13.40 10.99 31.90
N ASN A 27 -13.57 12.05 31.10
CA ASN A 27 -14.65 12.13 30.13
C ASN A 27 -14.46 10.99 29.12
N TYR A 28 -15.47 10.15 28.96
CA TYR A 28 -15.48 9.03 28.03
C TYR A 28 -15.15 9.48 26.58
N GLU A 29 -15.63 10.67 26.17
CA GLU A 29 -15.31 11.28 24.88
C GLU A 29 -13.81 11.58 24.71
N ARG A 30 -13.09 11.87 25.81
CA ARG A 30 -11.63 12.07 25.77
C ARG A 30 -10.88 10.75 25.60
N LEU A 31 -11.43 9.67 26.14
CA LEU A 31 -10.86 8.33 25.96
C LEU A 31 -11.11 7.82 24.55
N GLU A 32 -12.30 8.04 24.00
CA GLU A 32 -12.64 7.79 22.59
C GLU A 32 -11.64 8.51 21.68
N TRP A 33 -11.53 9.83 21.82
CA TRP A 33 -10.60 10.65 21.04
C TRP A 33 -9.13 10.17 21.12
N LEU A 34 -8.66 9.81 22.32
CA LEU A 34 -7.31 9.28 22.50
C LEU A 34 -7.17 7.86 21.92
N GLY A 35 -8.21 7.05 22.04
CA GLY A 35 -8.26 5.68 21.55
C GLY A 35 -8.19 5.60 20.04
N ASP A 36 -8.92 6.47 19.35
CA ASP A 36 -8.86 6.63 17.89
C ASP A 36 -7.43 6.93 17.43
N ALA A 37 -6.76 7.92 18.03
CA ALA A 37 -5.37 8.25 17.71
C ALA A 37 -4.41 7.06 17.93
N TYR A 38 -4.61 6.26 18.99
CA TYR A 38 -3.84 5.04 19.19
C TYR A 38 -4.12 3.99 18.12
N LEU A 39 -5.39 3.77 17.76
CA LEU A 39 -5.76 2.84 16.70
C LEU A 39 -5.15 3.24 15.37
N GLU A 40 -5.19 4.52 15.01
CA GLU A 40 -4.55 5.06 13.81
C GLU A 40 -3.05 4.78 13.78
N LEU A 41 -2.34 5.07 14.88
CA LEU A 41 -0.90 4.89 14.98
C LEU A 41 -0.52 3.40 14.88
N ILE A 42 -1.16 2.56 15.69
CA ILE A 42 -0.83 1.13 15.79
C ILE A 42 -1.17 0.42 14.48
N SER A 43 -2.31 0.74 13.87
CA SER A 43 -2.70 0.16 12.57
C SER A 43 -1.76 0.60 11.45
N SER A 44 -1.40 1.89 11.37
CA SER A 44 -0.45 2.41 10.39
C SER A 44 0.92 1.74 10.54
N SER A 45 1.41 1.61 11.78
CA SER A 45 2.68 0.96 12.09
C SER A 45 2.67 -0.51 11.69
N LEU A 46 1.62 -1.26 12.04
CA LEU A 46 1.46 -2.66 11.65
C LEU A 46 1.47 -2.82 10.13
N ILE A 47 0.70 -2.00 9.42
CA ILE A 47 0.58 -2.08 7.96
C ILE A 47 1.92 -1.77 7.30
N HIS A 48 2.61 -0.71 7.75
CA HIS A 48 3.92 -0.33 7.23
C HIS A 48 4.96 -1.46 7.39
N GLN A 49 4.98 -2.10 8.56
CA GLN A 49 5.91 -3.20 8.84
C GLN A 49 5.57 -4.48 8.08
N THR A 50 4.28 -4.75 7.85
CA THR A 50 3.80 -6.00 7.24
C THR A 50 3.82 -5.94 5.71
N PHE A 51 3.48 -4.80 5.13
CA PHE A 51 3.25 -4.64 3.69
C PHE A 51 4.25 -3.69 3.05
N THR A 52 5.54 -4.04 3.14
CA THR A 52 6.66 -3.18 2.70
C THR A 52 6.65 -2.81 1.22
N GLN A 53 5.92 -3.56 0.38
CA GLN A 53 5.81 -3.34 -1.07
C GLN A 53 4.56 -2.55 -1.48
N LEU A 54 3.64 -2.25 -0.56
CA LEU A 54 2.42 -1.51 -0.87
C LEU A 54 2.68 0.00 -0.91
N ARG A 55 2.04 0.68 -1.87
CA ARG A 55 2.02 2.14 -1.95
C ARG A 55 1.09 2.72 -0.88
N ALA A 56 1.25 4.01 -0.60
CA ALA A 56 0.48 4.72 0.42
C ALA A 56 -1.06 4.55 0.29
N GLY A 57 -1.62 4.63 -0.92
CA GLY A 57 -3.06 4.47 -1.15
C GLY A 57 -3.63 3.14 -0.63
N PRO A 58 -3.14 1.98 -1.13
CA PRO A 58 -3.51 0.68 -0.59
C PRO A 58 -3.27 0.54 0.92
N CYS A 59 -2.19 1.10 1.48
CA CYS A 59 -1.95 1.09 2.92
C CYS A 59 -3.07 1.83 3.69
N SER A 60 -3.51 2.99 3.21
CA SER A 60 -4.63 3.72 3.80
C SER A 60 -5.95 2.95 3.71
N GLN A 61 -6.20 2.22 2.62
CA GLN A 61 -7.40 1.37 2.48
C GLN A 61 -7.39 0.21 3.47
N LEU A 62 -6.23 -0.43 3.68
CA LEU A 62 -6.09 -1.47 4.70
C LEU A 62 -6.34 -0.90 6.08
N ARG A 63 -5.77 0.27 6.39
CA ARG A 63 -5.97 0.95 7.67
C ARG A 63 -7.44 1.23 7.94
N GLU A 64 -8.11 1.87 6.99
CA GLU A 64 -9.54 2.19 7.07
C GLU A 64 -10.38 0.95 7.38
N ARG A 65 -10.08 -0.17 6.72
CA ARG A 65 -10.79 -1.43 6.97
C ARG A 65 -10.62 -1.95 8.40
N LEU A 66 -9.49 -1.70 9.05
CA LEU A 66 -9.22 -2.13 10.42
C LEU A 66 -9.93 -1.27 11.47
N ILE A 67 -10.04 0.03 11.23
CA ILE A 67 -10.46 1.02 12.23
C ILE A 67 -11.82 1.66 11.96
N ARG A 68 -12.46 1.42 10.80
CA ARG A 68 -13.82 1.91 10.53
C ARG A 68 -14.82 1.41 11.58
N ASN A 69 -15.83 2.21 11.86
CA ASN A 69 -16.82 1.94 12.92
C ASN A 69 -17.49 0.57 12.81
N ILE A 70 -17.79 0.11 11.59
CA ILE A 70 -18.39 -1.22 11.37
C ILE A 70 -17.49 -2.32 11.94
N THR A 71 -16.18 -2.24 11.67
CA THR A 71 -15.20 -3.23 12.11
C THR A 71 -15.00 -3.15 13.63
N LEU A 72 -14.91 -1.94 14.19
CA LEU A 72 -14.76 -1.77 15.64
C LEU A 72 -16.00 -2.24 16.42
N ALA A 73 -17.20 -1.95 15.92
CA ALA A 73 -18.45 -2.43 16.49
C ALA A 73 -18.56 -3.97 16.42
N GLU A 74 -18.05 -4.59 15.36
CA GLU A 74 -17.92 -6.05 15.30
C GLU A 74 -17.00 -6.58 16.39
N TYR A 75 -15.83 -5.97 16.60
CA TYR A 75 -14.94 -6.37 17.70
C TYR A 75 -15.60 -6.19 19.06
N PHE A 76 -16.26 -5.06 19.31
CA PHE A 76 -17.02 -4.80 20.53
C PHE A 76 -18.00 -5.95 20.84
N ARG A 77 -18.81 -6.33 19.85
CA ARG A 77 -19.78 -7.44 19.97
C ARG A 77 -19.09 -8.78 20.13
N HIS A 78 -18.00 -9.04 19.40
CA HIS A 78 -17.24 -10.29 19.50
C HIS A 78 -16.62 -10.51 20.89
N TYR A 79 -16.21 -9.45 21.57
CA TYR A 79 -15.69 -9.52 22.93
C TYR A 79 -16.79 -9.53 24.00
N GLY A 80 -18.06 -9.38 23.62
CA GLY A 80 -19.18 -9.33 24.55
C GLY A 80 -19.09 -8.13 25.51
N MET A 81 -18.56 -7.02 25.01
CA MET A 81 -18.37 -5.78 25.79
C MET A 81 -19.71 -5.12 26.16
N ASP A 82 -20.80 -5.47 25.48
CA ASP A 82 -22.18 -5.09 25.80
C ASP A 82 -22.57 -5.45 27.23
N ARG A 83 -21.98 -6.51 27.81
CA ARG A 83 -22.27 -6.97 29.17
C ARG A 83 -21.51 -6.21 30.26
N TRP A 84 -20.52 -5.39 29.89
CA TRP A 84 -19.65 -4.67 30.83
C TRP A 84 -19.75 -3.16 30.68
N ALA A 85 -20.13 -2.72 29.49
CA ALA A 85 -20.63 -1.39 29.24
C ALA A 85 -21.86 -1.16 30.13
N ARG A 86 -21.77 -0.27 31.13
CA ARG A 86 -22.98 0.40 31.65
C ARG A 86 -23.48 1.31 30.54
N LEU A 87 -24.13 0.72 29.55
CA LEU A 87 -24.85 1.47 28.54
C LEU A 87 -25.95 2.26 29.28
N PRO A 88 -26.23 3.52 28.91
CA PRO A 88 -27.35 4.28 29.48
C PRO A 88 -28.64 3.45 29.41
N ASP A 89 -29.51 3.52 30.42
CA ASP A 89 -30.71 2.66 30.54
C ASP A 89 -31.60 2.62 29.27
N ASN A 90 -31.47 3.62 28.40
CA ASN A 90 -32.11 3.73 27.08
C ASN A 90 -31.57 2.74 26.01
N PHE A 91 -30.52 1.97 26.30
CA PHE A 91 -29.88 1.00 25.40
C PHE A 91 -30.35 -0.45 25.60
N GLY A 92 -31.02 -0.75 26.72
CA GLY A 92 -31.37 -2.11 27.13
C GLY A 92 -32.77 -2.60 26.73
N ASP A 93 -33.70 -1.70 26.39
CA ASP A 93 -35.07 -2.10 26.07
C ASP A 93 -35.20 -2.56 24.61
N ASN A 94 -34.77 -3.80 24.40
CA ASN A 94 -35.14 -4.65 23.28
C ASN A 94 -36.62 -5.10 23.40
N LYS A 95 -37.51 -4.19 23.79
CA LYS A 95 -38.96 -4.39 23.92
C LYS A 95 -39.71 -3.24 23.24
N GLY A 96 -39.44 -3.05 21.96
CA GLY A 96 -40.18 -2.06 21.19
C GLY A 96 -39.70 -2.03 19.76
N ALA A 97 -40.40 -2.79 18.91
CA ALA A 97 -40.27 -2.71 17.47
C ALA A 97 -40.35 -1.24 16.99
N GLY A 98 -39.20 -0.68 16.63
CA GLY A 98 -39.09 0.64 16.01
C GLY A 98 -38.20 0.53 14.79
N ARG A 99 -38.78 0.16 13.65
CA ARG A 99 -38.13 0.17 12.33
C ARG A 99 -37.51 1.56 12.08
N GLY A 100 -36.18 1.67 12.10
CA GLY A 100 -35.53 2.94 11.78
C GLY A 100 -34.01 2.80 11.64
N ARG A 101 -33.53 2.88 10.39
CA ARG A 101 -32.10 2.87 10.01
C ARG A 101 -31.19 3.81 10.81
N SER A 102 -31.74 4.85 11.45
CA SER A 102 -30.97 5.79 12.27
C SER A 102 -30.54 5.16 13.61
N LYS A 103 -31.41 4.40 14.29
CA LYS A 103 -31.07 3.77 15.58
C LYS A 103 -29.95 2.73 15.44
N ASP A 104 -29.95 1.98 14.34
CA ASP A 104 -28.89 0.99 14.07
C ASP A 104 -27.53 1.66 13.81
N LYS A 105 -27.53 2.83 13.16
CA LYS A 105 -26.31 3.63 12.92
C LYS A 105 -25.77 4.23 14.21
N ASP A 106 -26.66 4.75 15.05
CA ASP A 106 -26.28 5.32 16.34
C ASP A 106 -25.69 4.24 17.26
N LEU A 107 -26.32 3.06 17.31
CA LEU A 107 -25.81 1.90 18.05
C LEU A 107 -24.44 1.46 17.51
N LEU A 108 -24.29 1.37 16.18
CA LEU A 108 -23.02 1.00 15.56
C LEU A 108 -21.91 1.99 15.91
N LYS A 109 -22.21 3.30 15.84
CA LYS A 109 -21.26 4.35 16.21
C LYS A 109 -20.88 4.22 17.68
N THR A 110 -21.85 4.15 18.59
CA THR A 110 -21.57 3.99 20.02
C THR A 110 -20.70 2.77 20.31
N GLN A 111 -20.96 1.62 19.67
CA GLN A 111 -20.14 0.42 19.85
C GLN A 111 -18.69 0.61 19.39
N ALA A 112 -18.47 1.38 18.33
CA ALA A 112 -17.13 1.74 17.86
C ALA A 112 -16.42 2.68 18.84
N ASP A 113 -17.10 3.77 19.23
CA ASP A 113 -16.60 4.75 20.20
C ASP A 113 -16.20 4.05 21.53
N MET A 114 -16.98 3.03 21.94
CA MET A 114 -16.69 2.23 23.14
C MET A 114 -15.44 1.38 23.03
N PHE A 115 -15.20 0.84 21.84
CA PHE A 115 -13.99 0.07 21.58
C PHE A 115 -12.75 0.98 21.59
N GLU A 116 -12.84 2.18 21.02
CA GLU A 116 -11.78 3.20 21.05
C GLU A 116 -11.47 3.63 22.48
N ALA A 117 -12.50 4.02 23.23
CA ALA A 117 -12.34 4.40 24.63
C ALA A 117 -11.72 3.28 25.48
N TYR A 118 -12.09 2.02 25.20
CA TYR A 118 -11.51 0.86 25.86
C TYR A 118 -10.01 0.71 25.55
N VAL A 119 -9.59 0.88 24.29
CA VAL A 119 -8.19 0.84 23.89
C VAL A 119 -7.36 1.85 24.69
N ALA A 120 -7.81 3.11 24.75
CA ALA A 120 -7.15 4.14 25.55
C ALA A 120 -7.12 3.79 27.05
N ALA A 121 -8.24 3.35 27.60
CA ALA A 121 -8.34 3.00 29.02
C ALA A 121 -7.36 1.89 29.42
N VAL A 122 -7.21 0.86 28.57
CA VAL A 122 -6.25 -0.22 28.82
C VAL A 122 -4.81 0.31 28.81
N ILE A 123 -4.45 1.14 27.84
CA ILE A 123 -3.10 1.73 27.76
C ILE A 123 -2.82 2.55 29.01
N LEU A 124 -3.77 3.39 29.43
CA LEU A 124 -3.62 4.26 30.60
C LEU A 124 -3.66 3.51 31.93
N SER A 125 -4.26 2.31 31.97
CA SER A 125 -4.33 1.49 33.19
C SER A 125 -2.96 0.95 33.64
N ASP A 126 -1.99 0.89 32.73
CA ASP A 126 -0.63 0.43 33.00
C ASP A 126 0.37 1.30 32.19
N PRO A 127 0.92 2.37 32.79
CA PRO A 127 1.84 3.27 32.10
C PRO A 127 3.14 2.63 31.60
N ARG A 128 3.50 1.44 32.09
CA ARG A 128 4.75 0.76 31.72
C ARG A 128 4.54 -0.22 30.58
N GLU A 129 3.49 -1.04 30.66
CA GLU A 129 3.27 -2.14 29.71
C GLU A 129 1.95 -2.05 28.94
N GLY A 130 1.07 -1.10 29.28
CA GLY A 130 -0.27 -0.97 28.70
C GLY A 130 -0.23 -0.84 27.18
N LEU A 131 0.65 0.02 26.66
CA LEU A 131 0.85 0.17 25.21
C LEU A 131 1.29 -1.14 24.56
N THR A 132 2.31 -1.81 25.10
CA THR A 132 2.85 -3.06 24.54
C THR A 132 1.77 -4.15 24.51
N LYS A 133 1.02 -4.32 25.61
CA LYS A 133 -0.07 -5.30 25.70
C LYS A 133 -1.16 -5.04 24.66
N VAL A 134 -1.53 -3.77 24.47
CA VAL A 134 -2.55 -3.39 23.48
C VAL A 134 -2.04 -3.58 22.05
N VAL A 135 -0.79 -3.22 21.76
CA VAL A 135 -0.17 -3.46 20.45
C VAL A 135 -0.17 -4.95 20.12
N GLU A 136 0.25 -5.81 21.04
CA GLU A 136 0.25 -7.27 20.84
C GLU A 136 -1.16 -7.81 20.62
N TRP A 137 -2.12 -7.37 21.42
CA TRP A 137 -3.52 -7.76 21.30
C TRP A 137 -4.12 -7.34 19.96
N LEU A 138 -3.95 -6.08 19.55
CA LEU A 138 -4.44 -5.57 18.27
C LEU A 138 -3.75 -6.23 17.09
N LYS A 139 -2.44 -6.52 17.17
CA LYS A 139 -1.72 -7.30 16.15
C LYS A 139 -2.33 -8.69 15.98
N ALA A 140 -2.62 -9.40 17.07
CA ALA A 140 -3.26 -10.71 17.02
C ALA A 140 -4.71 -10.65 16.50
N LEU A 141 -5.44 -9.58 16.81
CA LEU A 141 -6.77 -9.33 16.30
C LEU A 141 -6.75 -9.08 14.78
N TRP A 142 -5.96 -8.11 14.34
CA TRP A 142 -5.88 -7.71 12.93
C TRP A 142 -5.16 -8.72 12.05
N GLY A 143 -4.24 -9.52 12.58
CA GLY A 143 -3.66 -10.64 11.85
C GLY A 143 -4.71 -11.65 11.36
N ARG A 144 -5.84 -11.77 12.07
CA ARG A 144 -6.99 -12.56 11.60
C ARG A 144 -7.77 -11.85 10.50
N THR A 145 -7.99 -10.54 10.65
CA THR A 145 -8.71 -9.70 9.68
C THR A 145 -7.96 -9.52 8.35
N LEU A 146 -6.63 -9.48 8.40
CA LEU A 146 -5.74 -9.28 7.26
C LEU A 146 -5.15 -10.58 6.71
N LYS A 147 -5.62 -11.75 7.18
CA LYS A 147 -5.01 -13.05 6.86
C LYS A 147 -4.81 -13.24 5.35
N GLU A 148 -5.83 -12.91 4.55
CA GLU A 148 -5.78 -13.06 3.10
C GLU A 148 -4.83 -12.05 2.44
N ASP A 149 -4.78 -10.81 2.94
CA ASP A 149 -3.89 -9.77 2.44
C ASP A 149 -2.42 -10.12 2.71
N ILE A 150 -2.13 -10.61 3.91
CA ILE A 150 -0.80 -11.06 4.31
C ILE A 150 -0.35 -12.20 3.39
N GLN A 151 -1.21 -13.20 3.16
CA GLN A 151 -0.91 -14.31 2.25
C GLN A 151 -0.64 -13.84 0.81
N LYS A 152 -1.44 -12.89 0.30
CA LYS A 152 -1.22 -12.30 -1.03
C LYS A 152 0.10 -11.52 -1.10
N ALA A 153 0.42 -10.76 -0.06
CA ALA A 153 1.65 -9.99 0.02
C ALA A 153 2.90 -10.89 0.09
N GLU A 154 2.85 -11.96 0.91
CA GLU A 154 3.91 -12.96 0.98
C GLU A 154 4.09 -13.70 -0.35
N ALA A 155 3.00 -14.09 -1.01
CA ALA A 155 3.07 -14.73 -2.33
C ALA A 155 3.66 -13.79 -3.39
N ALA A 156 3.32 -12.49 -3.34
CA ALA A 156 3.92 -11.49 -4.22
C ALA A 156 5.41 -11.30 -3.94
N ARG A 157 5.81 -11.28 -2.66
CA ARG A 157 7.22 -11.19 -2.25
C ARG A 157 8.01 -12.41 -2.71
N LYS A 158 7.49 -13.63 -2.50
CA LYS A 158 8.09 -14.87 -2.99
C LYS A 158 8.22 -14.88 -4.51
N ARG A 159 7.22 -14.41 -5.26
CA ARG A 159 7.31 -14.28 -6.73
C ARG A 159 8.42 -13.33 -7.16
N GLN A 160 8.63 -12.23 -6.44
CA GLN A 160 9.75 -11.32 -6.67
C GLN A 160 11.10 -11.97 -6.29
N GLU A 161 11.16 -12.76 -5.22
CA GLU A 161 12.38 -13.47 -4.79
C GLU A 161 12.74 -14.67 -5.71
N THR A 162 11.76 -15.34 -6.33
CA THR A 162 11.99 -16.42 -7.31
C THR A 162 12.19 -15.95 -8.75
N GLN A 163 11.97 -14.66 -9.04
CA GLN A 163 12.53 -14.06 -10.24
C GLN A 163 14.00 -13.73 -9.94
N PRO A 164 14.99 -14.26 -10.69
CA PRO A 164 16.38 -13.92 -10.43
C PRO A 164 16.55 -12.40 -10.50
N THR A 165 17.02 -11.85 -9.40
CA THR A 165 17.44 -10.47 -9.22
C THR A 165 18.65 -10.17 -10.12
N GLU A 166 18.40 -9.82 -11.38
CA GLU A 166 19.28 -8.87 -12.09
C GLU A 166 18.95 -7.45 -11.62
N ALA A 167 19.30 -7.13 -10.37
CA ALA A 167 19.12 -5.79 -9.83
C ALA A 167 20.17 -5.42 -8.76
N GLU A 168 21.43 -5.59 -9.10
CA GLU A 168 22.44 -4.58 -8.77
C GLU A 168 22.57 -3.63 -9.97
N ALA A 169 21.66 -2.68 -10.12
CA ALA A 169 21.82 -1.57 -11.08
C ALA A 169 20.85 -0.42 -10.77
N THR A 170 21.35 0.55 -10.00
CA THR A 170 21.06 1.99 -10.08
C THR A 170 19.62 2.44 -10.38
N ASP A 171 18.99 2.93 -9.31
CA ASP A 171 17.88 3.90 -9.22
C ASP A 171 17.57 4.72 -10.49
N GLY A 172 16.74 4.16 -11.38
CA GLY A 172 16.23 4.87 -12.55
C GLY A 172 15.13 4.09 -13.28
N SER A 173 14.08 4.80 -13.72
CA SER A 173 13.00 4.21 -14.52
C SER A 173 13.55 3.50 -15.78
N ALA A 174 12.88 2.46 -16.31
CA ALA A 174 13.28 1.77 -17.54
C ALA A 174 13.54 2.72 -18.71
N LYS A 175 12.79 3.84 -18.80
CA LYS A 175 13.05 4.93 -19.76
C LYS A 175 14.42 5.58 -19.56
N GLN A 176 14.81 5.81 -18.32
CA GLN A 176 16.11 6.37 -17.96
C GLN A 176 17.24 5.37 -18.24
N ARG A 177 17.06 4.08 -17.91
CA ARG A 177 18.03 3.02 -18.23
C ARG A 177 18.26 2.90 -19.74
N LEU A 178 17.18 2.95 -20.53
CA LEU A 178 17.27 2.96 -21.99
C LEU A 178 17.99 4.21 -22.50
N SER A 179 17.63 5.39 -21.98
CA SER A 179 18.29 6.65 -22.32
C SER A 179 19.80 6.59 -22.04
N VAL A 180 20.22 6.18 -20.84
CA VAL A 180 21.63 6.06 -20.48
C VAL A 180 22.39 5.15 -21.46
N LYS A 181 21.78 4.04 -21.89
CA LYS A 181 22.42 3.11 -22.82
C LYS A 181 22.62 3.70 -24.21
N ILE A 182 21.57 4.21 -24.85
CA ILE A 182 21.62 4.51 -26.30
C ILE A 182 21.51 6.01 -26.66
N VAL A 183 21.15 6.88 -25.71
CA VAL A 183 21.09 8.33 -25.96
C VAL A 183 22.46 8.97 -25.75
N THR A 184 22.78 9.94 -26.60
CA THR A 184 23.94 10.83 -26.53
C THR A 184 23.56 12.21 -27.10
N LYS A 185 24.45 13.21 -27.04
CA LYS A 185 24.19 14.57 -27.51
C LYS A 185 23.88 14.59 -29.02
N GLY A 186 22.60 14.73 -29.36
CA GLY A 186 22.08 14.72 -30.73
C GLY A 186 21.17 13.53 -31.07
N VAL A 187 20.97 12.61 -30.12
CA VAL A 187 20.09 11.44 -30.25
C VAL A 187 18.95 11.57 -29.23
N THR A 188 17.71 11.27 -29.60
CA THR A 188 16.54 11.34 -28.71
C THR A 188 15.67 10.09 -28.80
N ILE A 189 14.89 9.83 -27.75
CA ILE A 189 13.87 8.77 -27.74
C ILE A 189 12.51 9.40 -27.45
N ASP A 190 11.59 9.27 -28.39
CA ASP A 190 10.21 9.74 -28.27
C ASP A 190 9.26 8.58 -27.96
N TYR A 191 8.26 8.84 -27.12
CA TYR A 191 7.21 7.88 -26.79
C TYR A 191 5.91 8.35 -27.41
N LYS A 192 5.38 7.59 -28.39
CA LYS A 192 4.14 7.95 -29.09
C LYS A 192 3.07 6.91 -28.83
N ASP A 193 1.85 7.38 -28.58
CA ASP A 193 0.68 6.53 -28.44
C ASP A 193 0.38 5.87 -29.79
N LEU A 194 0.15 4.56 -29.77
CA LEU A 194 -0.25 3.78 -30.93
C LEU A 194 -1.74 3.44 -30.83
N PRO A 195 -2.52 3.63 -31.91
CA PRO A 195 -3.91 3.21 -31.93
C PRO A 195 -3.99 1.70 -31.80
N GLY A 196 -4.78 1.22 -30.84
CA GLY A 196 -5.00 -0.20 -30.62
C GLY A 196 -6.18 -0.41 -29.67
N GLU A 197 -7.28 -0.94 -30.19
CA GLU A 197 -8.46 -1.31 -29.38
C GLU A 197 -8.27 -2.67 -28.72
N LYS A 198 -7.18 -2.83 -27.95
CA LYS A 198 -6.97 -4.05 -27.18
C LYS A 198 -7.60 -3.86 -25.80
N LYS A 199 -8.40 -4.84 -25.37
CA LYS A 199 -8.92 -4.91 -24.01
C LYS A 199 -8.21 -6.02 -23.25
N ASP A 200 -7.96 -5.79 -21.98
CA ASP A 200 -7.43 -6.81 -21.09
C ASP A 200 -8.43 -7.96 -20.98
N LYS A 201 -7.98 -9.20 -21.23
CA LYS A 201 -8.85 -10.39 -21.28
C LYS A 201 -9.49 -10.72 -19.92
N ASN A 202 -8.91 -10.27 -18.81
CA ASN A 202 -9.36 -10.58 -17.47
C ASN A 202 -10.19 -9.45 -16.86
N LEU A 203 -9.84 -8.20 -17.17
CA LEU A 203 -10.46 -7.00 -16.58
C LEU A 203 -11.45 -6.30 -17.52
N GLY A 204 -11.44 -6.62 -18.83
CA GLY A 204 -12.27 -5.96 -19.84
C GLY A 204 -11.92 -4.48 -20.08
N LEU A 205 -10.87 -3.98 -19.44
CA LEU A 205 -10.43 -2.59 -19.49
C LEU A 205 -9.61 -2.28 -20.76
N PRO A 206 -9.67 -1.05 -21.28
CA PRO A 206 -8.86 -0.66 -22.44
C PRO A 206 -7.37 -0.68 -22.09
N LEU A 207 -6.57 -1.26 -22.98
CA LEU A 207 -5.12 -1.25 -22.90
C LEU A 207 -4.55 -0.13 -23.76
N TYR A 208 -3.69 0.68 -23.16
CA TYR A 208 -2.91 1.69 -23.86
C TYR A 208 -1.67 1.04 -24.47
N THR A 209 -1.39 1.36 -25.72
CA THR A 209 -0.21 0.88 -26.44
C THR A 209 0.68 2.08 -26.76
N VAL A 210 1.96 2.00 -26.39
CA VAL A 210 2.95 3.06 -26.61
C VAL A 210 4.17 2.49 -27.32
N GLY A 211 4.63 3.14 -28.37
CA GLY A 211 5.88 2.83 -29.06
C GLY A 211 7.02 3.73 -28.58
N ALA A 212 8.22 3.16 -28.42
CA ALA A 212 9.46 3.91 -28.18
C ALA A 212 10.21 4.07 -29.52
N TYR A 213 10.48 5.33 -29.90
CA TYR A 213 11.05 5.69 -31.20
C TYR A 213 12.38 6.41 -31.03
N LEU A 214 13.43 5.96 -31.70
CA LEU A 214 14.74 6.59 -31.71
C LEU A 214 14.87 7.55 -32.90
N THR A 215 15.41 8.74 -32.64
CA THR A 215 15.87 9.68 -33.66
C THR A 215 17.33 9.99 -33.41
N GLY A 216 18.21 9.62 -34.33
CA GLY A 216 19.67 9.71 -34.20
C GLY A 216 20.40 8.57 -34.92
N TYR A 217 21.73 8.62 -34.95
CA TYR A 217 22.57 7.63 -35.67
C TYR A 217 22.20 7.41 -37.15
N GLY A 218 21.71 8.45 -37.83
CA GLY A 218 21.23 8.37 -39.21
C GLY A 218 19.82 7.83 -39.39
N GLU A 219 19.09 7.55 -38.31
CA GLU A 219 17.71 7.07 -38.34
C GLU A 219 16.76 8.13 -37.74
N VAL A 220 15.58 8.30 -38.33
CA VAL A 220 14.55 9.22 -37.82
C VAL A 220 13.30 8.43 -37.47
N GLY A 221 12.87 8.53 -36.21
CA GLY A 221 11.65 7.87 -35.75
C GLY A 221 11.66 6.35 -35.88
N ARG A 222 12.81 5.70 -35.66
CA ARG A 222 12.92 4.23 -35.71
C ARG A 222 12.24 3.60 -34.50
N LEU A 223 11.26 2.74 -34.72
CA LEU A 223 10.61 1.99 -33.63
C LEU A 223 11.59 0.98 -33.02
N LEU A 224 11.87 1.14 -31.72
CA LEU A 224 12.70 0.23 -30.93
C LEU A 224 11.87 -0.93 -30.38
N ALA A 225 10.76 -0.60 -29.73
CA ALA A 225 9.85 -1.56 -29.13
C ALA A 225 8.49 -0.93 -28.82
N VAL A 226 7.51 -1.78 -28.53
CA VAL A 226 6.14 -1.40 -28.16
C VAL A 226 5.81 -2.00 -26.80
N GLY A 227 5.13 -1.23 -25.95
CA GLY A 227 4.63 -1.66 -24.66
C GLY A 227 3.13 -1.44 -24.53
N THR A 228 2.46 -2.39 -23.86
CA THR A 228 1.01 -2.35 -23.65
C THR A 228 0.69 -2.47 -22.15
N ALA A 229 -0.15 -1.57 -21.62
CA ALA A 229 -0.54 -1.55 -20.20
C ALA A 229 -1.88 -0.85 -19.97
N LEU A 230 -2.36 -0.88 -18.72
CA LEU A 230 -3.61 -0.22 -18.30
C LEU A 230 -3.50 1.32 -18.23
N SER A 231 -2.30 1.89 -18.39
CA SER A 231 -2.08 3.34 -18.47
C SER A 231 -0.99 3.70 -19.48
N LYS A 232 -1.05 4.90 -20.07
CA LYS A 232 -0.03 5.41 -21.00
C LYS A 232 1.37 5.47 -20.36
N LYS A 233 1.45 5.87 -19.08
CA LYS A 233 2.71 5.95 -18.34
C LYS A 233 3.37 4.57 -18.19
N GLU A 234 2.60 3.56 -17.83
CA GLU A 234 3.08 2.19 -17.68
C GLU A 234 3.39 1.54 -19.04
N ALA A 235 2.57 1.80 -20.05
CA ALA A 235 2.79 1.31 -21.41
C ALA A 235 4.13 1.83 -21.97
N GLY A 236 4.44 3.11 -21.74
CA GLY A 236 5.74 3.68 -22.11
C GLY A 236 6.92 3.09 -21.35
N GLN A 237 6.74 2.72 -20.07
CA GLN A 237 7.77 2.03 -19.30
C GLN A 237 8.04 0.63 -19.86
N LYS A 238 6.98 -0.12 -20.17
CA LYS A 238 7.08 -1.45 -20.79
C LYS A 238 7.70 -1.39 -22.19
N ALA A 239 7.43 -0.32 -22.96
CA ALA A 239 8.08 -0.12 -24.25
C ALA A 239 9.59 0.05 -24.10
N ALA A 240 10.03 0.82 -23.10
CA ALA A 240 11.45 0.99 -22.81
C ALA A 240 12.12 -0.31 -22.32
N GLU A 241 11.42 -1.06 -21.46
CA GLU A 241 11.89 -2.35 -20.97
C GLU A 241 11.98 -3.40 -22.08
N ALA A 242 10.99 -3.48 -22.96
CA ALA A 242 11.00 -4.36 -24.12
C ALA A 242 12.17 -4.05 -25.08
N ALA A 243 12.51 -2.77 -25.26
CA ALA A 243 13.69 -2.38 -26.01
C ALA A 243 14.99 -2.87 -25.33
N LEU A 244 15.09 -2.71 -24.01
CA LEU A 244 16.24 -3.16 -23.21
C LEU A 244 16.43 -4.68 -23.22
N GLN A 245 15.34 -5.44 -23.22
CA GLN A 245 15.38 -6.91 -23.26
C GLN A 245 15.85 -7.45 -24.62
N ASN A 246 15.72 -6.66 -25.69
CA ASN A 246 16.21 -7.03 -27.00
C ASN A 246 17.74 -6.85 -27.10
N LYS A 247 18.48 -7.86 -26.63
CA LYS A 247 19.96 -7.85 -26.58
C LYS A 247 20.60 -7.50 -27.93
N ARG A 248 20.08 -8.03 -29.05
CA ARG A 248 20.60 -7.77 -30.40
C ARG A 248 20.44 -6.30 -30.80
N LEU A 249 19.25 -5.74 -30.56
CA LEU A 249 18.96 -4.33 -30.83
C LEU A 249 19.86 -3.43 -29.98
N MET A 250 19.99 -3.73 -28.69
CA MET A 250 20.80 -2.92 -27.76
C MET A 250 22.29 -2.95 -28.11
N GLN A 251 22.83 -4.11 -28.46
CA GLN A 251 24.23 -4.22 -28.92
C GLN A 251 24.48 -3.38 -30.16
N ALA A 252 23.59 -3.43 -31.16
CA ALA A 252 23.72 -2.65 -32.39
C ALA A 252 23.73 -1.13 -32.12
N TYR A 253 22.87 -0.64 -31.22
CA TYR A 253 22.84 0.80 -30.89
C TYR A 253 23.96 1.23 -29.94
N GLU A 254 24.45 0.35 -29.05
CA GLU A 254 25.64 0.63 -28.25
C GLU A 254 26.90 0.76 -29.13
N GLU A 255 27.02 -0.06 -30.17
CA GLU A 255 28.09 0.04 -31.15
C GLU A 255 27.97 1.32 -32.00
N LYS A 256 26.77 1.62 -32.51
CA LYS A 256 26.49 2.91 -33.19
C LYS A 256 26.79 4.12 -32.30
N LYS A 257 26.52 4.03 -31.00
CA LYS A 257 26.85 5.08 -30.03
C LYS A 257 28.36 5.29 -29.92
N LYS A 258 29.14 4.21 -29.83
CA LYS A 258 30.62 4.29 -29.79
C LYS A 258 31.17 4.93 -31.07
N GLN A 259 30.73 4.47 -32.23
CA GLN A 259 31.14 5.02 -33.53
C GLN A 259 30.78 6.51 -33.67
N TYR A 260 29.58 6.90 -33.23
CA TYR A 260 29.13 8.29 -33.28
C TYR A 260 29.92 9.20 -32.34
N MET A 261 30.31 8.72 -31.16
CA MET A 261 31.20 9.48 -30.26
C MET A 261 32.61 9.60 -30.84
N GLN A 262 33.19 8.51 -31.34
CA GLN A 262 34.52 8.52 -31.96
C GLN A 262 34.58 9.47 -33.17
N ALA A 263 33.62 9.39 -34.08
CA ALA A 263 33.55 10.28 -35.24
C ALA A 263 33.41 11.75 -34.83
N LYS A 264 32.74 12.04 -33.71
CA LYS A 264 32.57 13.41 -33.19
C LYS A 264 33.81 13.91 -32.47
N ASP A 265 34.52 13.05 -31.75
CA ASP A 265 35.79 13.36 -31.11
C ASP A 265 36.89 13.57 -32.16
N GLU A 266 36.94 12.76 -33.22
CA GLU A 266 37.81 12.94 -34.37
C GLU A 266 37.51 14.25 -35.10
N ASN A 267 36.24 14.58 -35.37
CA ASN A 267 35.87 15.85 -35.98
C ASN A 267 36.22 17.05 -35.07
N ALA A 268 36.04 16.92 -33.76
CA ALA A 268 36.42 17.95 -32.80
C ALA A 268 37.95 18.13 -32.72
N PHE A 269 38.72 17.04 -32.86
CA PHE A 269 40.18 17.06 -32.88
C PHE A 269 40.72 17.68 -34.17
N VAL A 270 40.19 17.30 -35.33
CA VAL A 270 40.55 17.89 -36.63
C VAL A 270 40.18 19.38 -36.66
N SER A 271 39.02 19.77 -36.14
CA SER A 271 38.64 21.18 -36.08
C SER A 271 39.55 22.02 -35.18
N ARG A 272 40.22 21.41 -34.20
CA ARG A 272 41.18 22.08 -33.29
C ARG A 272 42.60 22.17 -33.84
N LEU A 273 42.94 21.34 -34.81
CA LEU A 273 44.26 21.31 -35.45
C LEU A 273 44.38 22.27 -36.64
N TRP A 274 43.25 22.72 -37.19
CA TRP A 274 43.19 23.56 -38.40
C TRP A 274 42.40 24.86 -38.21
N GLY A 275 42.09 25.25 -36.97
CA GLY A 275 41.45 26.52 -36.61
C GLY A 275 42.28 27.27 -35.59
#